data_AF-A0A949HIW9-F1
#
_entry.id   AF-A0A949HIW9-F1
#
_cell.length_a   1.000
_cell.length_b   1.000
_cell.length_c   1.000
_cell.angle_alpha   90.00
_cell.angle_beta   90.00
_cell.angle_gamma   90.00
#
_symmetry.space_group_name_H-M   'P 1'
#
loop_
_entity.id
_entity.type
_entity.pdbx_description
1 polymer ?
#
loop_
_entity_poly.entity_id
_entity_poly.type
_entity_poly.pdbx_seq_one_letter_code
_entity_poly.pdbx_strand_id
1 'polypeptide(L)'
;MLLRFVGVALCLSLLFSRSSYAVAEDEAQAVKYQRIGLQEFKNFLVGWDESSQPQRFALIRSASEYDQLFQPVAVNGTRGPFAPSPKSYEKEQILLVGREMPAPTNMESVFEIESLQEKGTMLVLKYRYKAPKPASYNVRHYVAIRLPAKAYERVVFVENGKEVGELQVGKGQWVKPEPKKE
;
A
#
# COMPACT_ATOMS: atom_id res chain seq x y z
N MET A 1 -76.71 1.16 39.17
CA MET A 1 -75.83 1.46 40.31
C MET A 1 -74.45 0.90 39.98
N LEU A 2 -73.38 1.69 40.19
CA LEU A 2 -71.95 1.41 39.92
C LEU A 2 -71.54 1.42 38.42
N LEU A 3 -70.96 2.47 37.84
CA LEU A 3 -69.68 3.17 38.11
C LEU A 3 -68.47 2.25 37.82
N ARG A 4 -67.71 2.49 36.73
CA ARG A 4 -66.30 2.96 36.78
C ARG A 4 -65.42 2.76 35.52
N PHE A 5 -64.61 3.81 35.27
CA PHE A 5 -63.28 3.93 34.63
C PHE A 5 -63.15 3.57 33.13
N VAL A 6 -63.01 4.54 32.21
CA VAL A 6 -61.88 5.47 31.95
C VAL A 6 -60.60 4.73 31.55
N GLY A 7 -60.20 4.92 30.29
CA GLY A 7 -58.92 4.51 29.73
C GLY A 7 -58.74 5.07 28.32
N VAL A 8 -58.48 6.38 28.23
CA VAL A 8 -58.12 7.06 26.98
C VAL A 8 -56.71 6.63 26.58
N ALA A 9 -56.58 5.86 25.49
CA ALA A 9 -55.30 5.58 24.86
C ALA A 9 -55.08 6.56 23.70
N LEU A 10 -54.40 7.66 24.01
CA LEU A 10 -53.94 8.67 23.05
C LEU A 10 -52.72 8.11 22.31
N CYS A 11 -52.92 7.51 21.14
CA CYS A 11 -51.82 7.11 20.26
C CYS A 11 -51.26 8.35 19.55
N LEU A 12 -50.26 8.97 20.18
CA LEU A 12 -49.46 10.04 19.59
C LEU A 12 -48.43 9.40 18.63
N SER A 13 -48.78 9.32 17.35
CA SER A 13 -47.85 8.89 16.30
C SER A 13 -46.81 9.97 16.03
N LEU A 14 -45.70 9.94 16.78
CA LEU A 14 -44.50 10.70 16.48
C LEU A 14 -43.85 10.14 15.20
N LEU A 15 -43.99 10.90 14.13
CA LEU A 15 -43.22 10.76 12.90
C LEU A 15 -41.73 10.98 13.21
N PHE A 16 -41.02 9.91 13.58
CA PHE A 16 -39.56 9.90 13.53
C PHE A 16 -39.14 9.90 12.07
N SER A 17 -38.99 11.09 11.50
CA SER A 17 -38.21 11.30 10.29
C SER A 17 -36.75 10.95 10.64
N ARG A 18 -36.40 9.67 10.53
CA ARG A 18 -35.00 9.23 10.55
C ARG A 18 -34.37 9.78 9.28
N SER A 19 -33.73 10.94 9.40
CA SER A 19 -32.70 11.37 8.48
C SER A 19 -31.59 10.33 8.54
N SER A 20 -31.66 9.34 7.66
CA SER A 20 -30.54 8.46 7.36
C SER A 20 -29.46 9.33 6.73
N TYR A 21 -28.60 9.91 7.57
CA TYR A 21 -27.23 10.17 7.15
C TYR A 21 -26.61 8.80 6.92
N ALA A 22 -26.86 8.24 5.74
CA ALA A 22 -26.01 7.21 5.18
C ALA A 22 -24.66 7.88 5.01
N VAL A 23 -23.76 7.65 5.97
CA VAL A 23 -22.33 7.77 5.71
C VAL A 23 -22.11 6.81 4.54
N ALA A 24 -21.95 7.36 3.34
CA ALA A 24 -21.57 6.58 2.19
C ALA A 24 -20.27 5.89 2.57
N GLU A 25 -20.32 4.57 2.81
CA GLU A 25 -19.12 3.77 2.79
C GLU A 25 -18.52 4.00 1.43
N ASP A 26 -17.39 4.71 1.40
CA ASP A 26 -16.64 4.97 0.18
C ASP A 26 -16.27 3.60 -0.41
N GLU A 27 -17.04 3.18 -1.42
CA GLU A 27 -16.91 1.85 -1.99
C GLU A 27 -15.49 1.70 -2.52
N ALA A 28 -14.81 0.62 -2.12
CA ALA A 28 -13.44 0.37 -2.53
C ALA A 28 -13.38 0.19 -4.06
N GLN A 29 -12.72 1.10 -4.77
CA GLN A 29 -12.58 1.00 -6.23
C GLN A 29 -11.28 0.33 -6.59
N ALA A 30 -11.32 -0.58 -7.58
CA ALA A 30 -10.11 -1.21 -8.09
C ALA A 30 -9.27 -0.18 -8.87
N VAL A 31 -7.99 -0.05 -8.53
CA VAL A 31 -7.07 0.85 -9.23
C VAL A 31 -6.32 0.06 -10.29
N LYS A 32 -6.29 0.56 -11.53
CA LYS A 32 -5.47 -0.03 -12.58
C LYS A 32 -3.99 0.20 -12.27
N TYR A 33 -3.18 -0.83 -12.44
CA TYR A 33 -1.73 -0.75 -12.27
C TYR A 33 -1.00 -1.62 -13.29
N GLN A 34 0.28 -1.34 -13.47
CA GLN A 34 1.22 -2.16 -14.23
C GLN A 34 2.41 -2.52 -13.35
N ARG A 35 2.74 -3.81 -13.26
CA ARG A 35 3.96 -4.25 -12.56
C ARG A 35 5.20 -3.78 -13.32
N ILE A 36 6.17 -3.22 -12.59
CA ILE A 36 7.50 -2.93 -13.12
C ILE A 36 8.29 -4.23 -13.10
N GLY A 37 8.82 -4.63 -14.26
CA GLY A 37 9.62 -5.86 -14.37
C GLY A 37 10.99 -5.71 -13.71
N LEU A 38 11.53 -6.79 -13.15
CA LEU A 38 12.85 -6.75 -12.47
C LEU A 38 14.01 -6.34 -13.40
N GLN A 39 13.84 -6.55 -14.70
CA GLN A 39 14.85 -6.21 -15.71
C GLN A 39 14.58 -4.88 -16.41
N GLU A 40 13.46 -4.23 -16.09
CA GLU A 40 13.05 -2.99 -16.75
C GLU A 40 13.99 -1.83 -16.40
N PHE A 41 14.45 -1.78 -15.14
CA PHE A 41 15.47 -0.85 -14.69
C PHE A 41 16.64 -1.57 -14.06
N LYS A 42 17.84 -1.09 -14.35
CA LYS A 42 19.10 -1.72 -13.92
C LYS A 42 19.58 -1.15 -12.60
N ASN A 43 18.81 -1.34 -11.55
CA ASN A 43 19.11 -0.77 -10.23
C ASN A 43 18.84 -1.76 -9.11
N PHE A 44 19.18 -1.35 -7.89
CA PHE A 44 18.88 -2.08 -6.67
C PHE A 44 18.43 -1.10 -5.59
N LEU A 45 17.65 -1.59 -4.63
CA LEU A 45 17.27 -0.78 -3.47
C LEU A 45 18.50 -0.47 -2.61
N VAL A 46 18.64 0.80 -2.25
CA VAL A 46 19.58 1.24 -1.22
C VAL A 46 19.24 0.54 0.10
N GLY A 47 20.25 0.26 0.91
CA GLY A 47 20.07 -0.31 2.24
C GLY A 47 19.17 0.53 3.14
N TRP A 48 18.53 -0.14 4.11
CA TRP A 48 17.83 0.46 5.23
C TRP A 48 18.08 -0.42 6.47
N ASP A 49 17.73 0.07 7.65
CA ASP A 49 17.83 -0.72 8.88
C ASP A 49 16.66 -1.71 8.95
N GLU A 50 16.88 -2.96 8.51
CA GLU A 50 15.83 -3.98 8.55
C GLU A 50 15.45 -4.44 9.96
N SER A 51 16.32 -4.19 10.95
CA SER A 51 16.07 -4.61 12.34
C SER A 51 14.93 -3.80 12.97
N SER A 52 14.82 -2.53 12.60
CA SER A 52 13.73 -1.66 13.03
C SER A 52 12.53 -1.67 12.07
N GLN A 53 12.77 -1.95 10.78
CA GLN A 53 11.73 -1.99 9.76
C GLN A 53 11.96 -3.11 8.73
N PRO A 54 11.36 -4.30 8.92
CA PRO A 54 11.60 -5.46 8.05
C PRO A 54 11.17 -5.25 6.59
N GLN A 55 10.21 -4.37 6.34
CA GLN A 55 9.75 -4.00 5.01
C GLN A 55 9.98 -2.52 4.71
N ARG A 56 10.43 -2.23 3.49
CA ARG A 56 10.51 -0.86 2.97
C ARG A 56 9.28 -0.56 2.13
N PHE A 57 8.52 0.46 2.50
CA PHE A 57 7.35 0.92 1.75
C PHE A 57 7.64 2.26 1.10
N ALA A 58 7.12 2.52 -0.09
CA ALA A 58 7.21 3.86 -0.69
C ALA A 58 6.10 4.11 -1.71
N LEU A 59 5.62 5.35 -1.75
CA LEU A 59 4.89 5.92 -2.88
C LEU A 59 5.80 6.97 -3.53
N ILE A 60 6.29 6.67 -4.73
CA ILE A 60 7.27 7.45 -5.47
C ILE A 60 6.56 8.26 -6.54
N ARG A 61 6.67 9.58 -6.44
CA ARG A 61 5.94 10.58 -7.22
C ARG A 61 6.87 11.51 -7.99
N SER A 62 8.18 11.30 -7.90
CA SER A 62 9.17 12.07 -8.66
C SER A 62 10.44 11.26 -8.88
N ALA A 63 11.26 11.71 -9.84
CA ALA A 63 12.58 11.14 -10.06
C ALA A 63 13.49 11.28 -8.83
N SER A 64 13.42 12.41 -8.10
CA SER A 64 14.22 12.60 -6.89
C SER A 64 13.84 11.62 -5.77
N GLU A 65 12.54 11.34 -5.59
CA GLU A 65 12.08 10.32 -4.63
C GLU A 65 12.53 8.91 -5.05
N TYR A 66 12.68 8.64 -6.35
CA TYR A 66 13.19 7.37 -6.88
C TYR A 66 14.69 7.21 -6.59
N ASP A 67 15.48 8.25 -6.85
CA ASP A 67 16.94 8.25 -6.65
C ASP A 67 17.33 8.12 -5.18
N GLN A 68 16.44 8.48 -4.25
CA GLN A 68 16.64 8.22 -2.80
C GLN A 68 16.50 6.73 -2.44
N LEU A 69 15.77 5.97 -3.24
CA LEU A 69 15.47 4.56 -3.00
C LEU A 69 16.37 3.61 -3.78
N PHE A 70 16.86 4.05 -4.93
CA PHE A 70 17.55 3.20 -5.89
C PHE A 70 18.96 3.68 -6.19
N GLN A 71 19.88 2.73 -6.34
CA GLN A 71 21.20 2.95 -6.90
C GLN A 71 21.38 2.18 -8.20
N PRO A 72 22.04 2.76 -9.22
CA PRO A 72 22.31 2.07 -10.47
C PRO A 72 23.28 0.89 -10.24
N VAL A 73 23.07 -0.21 -10.96
CA VAL A 73 24.06 -1.30 -10.99
C VAL A 73 25.36 -0.81 -11.64
N ALA A 74 26.50 -1.34 -11.20
CA ALA A 74 27.80 -1.01 -11.78
C ALA A 74 27.81 -1.22 -13.31
N VAL A 75 28.42 -0.26 -14.01
CA VAL A 75 28.32 -0.07 -15.47
C VAL A 75 29.33 -0.91 -16.27
N ASN A 76 29.42 -2.22 -16.06
CA ASN A 76 30.21 -3.08 -16.95
C ASN A 76 29.29 -3.80 -17.95
N GLY A 77 29.00 -3.14 -19.08
CA GLY A 77 28.30 -3.74 -20.22
C GLY A 77 26.76 -3.81 -20.10
N THR A 78 26.19 -3.21 -19.06
CA THR A 78 24.73 -3.19 -18.85
C THR A 78 24.03 -2.28 -19.85
N ARG A 79 23.09 -2.84 -20.63
CA ARG A 79 22.19 -2.08 -21.51
C ARG A 79 20.83 -1.88 -20.82
N GLY A 80 20.25 -0.68 -20.95
CA GLY A 80 18.91 -0.34 -20.45
C GLY A 80 18.91 0.86 -19.50
N PRO A 81 17.73 1.42 -19.20
CA PRO A 81 17.61 2.56 -18.29
C PRO A 81 17.86 2.15 -16.83
N PHE A 82 18.32 3.11 -16.03
CA PHE A 82 18.50 2.94 -14.58
C PHE A 82 17.31 3.43 -13.75
N ALA A 83 16.38 4.17 -14.36
CA ALA A 83 15.20 4.72 -13.73
C ALA A 83 14.14 5.04 -14.81
N PRO A 84 12.86 5.22 -14.42
CA PRO A 84 11.84 5.80 -15.30
C PRO A 84 12.25 7.20 -15.80
N SER A 85 11.67 7.63 -16.92
CA SER A 85 11.81 9.03 -17.35
C SER A 85 11.21 9.97 -16.30
N PRO A 86 11.84 11.11 -15.97
CA PRO A 86 11.25 12.09 -15.07
C PRO A 86 9.83 12.54 -15.48
N LYS A 87 9.56 12.59 -16.80
CA LYS A 87 8.24 12.95 -17.35
C LYS A 87 7.15 11.91 -17.08
N SER A 88 7.51 10.65 -16.82
CA SER A 88 6.52 9.63 -16.42
C SER A 88 5.77 10.06 -15.17
N TYR A 89 6.46 10.69 -14.22
CA TYR A 89 5.85 11.07 -12.94
C TYR A 89 4.76 12.14 -13.04
N GLU A 90 4.60 12.78 -14.20
CA GLU A 90 3.48 13.70 -14.47
C GLU A 90 2.13 12.95 -14.60
N LYS A 91 2.16 11.66 -14.94
CA LYS A 91 0.96 10.85 -15.23
C LYS A 91 0.83 9.63 -14.35
N GLU A 92 1.94 9.15 -13.81
CA GLU A 92 2.02 7.91 -13.05
C GLU A 92 2.87 8.09 -11.80
N GLN A 93 2.64 7.25 -10.82
CA GLN A 93 3.42 7.14 -9.60
C GLN A 93 3.71 5.67 -9.34
N ILE A 94 4.71 5.38 -8.51
CA ILE A 94 5.16 4.01 -8.26
C ILE A 94 4.89 3.67 -6.80
N LEU A 95 4.15 2.59 -6.58
CA LEU A 95 4.01 2.00 -5.26
C LEU A 95 4.99 0.84 -5.12
N LEU A 96 5.74 0.80 -4.02
CA LEU A 96 6.81 -0.16 -3.80
C LEU A 96 6.70 -0.84 -2.43
N VAL A 97 6.99 -2.14 -2.42
CA VAL A 97 7.29 -2.93 -1.23
C VAL A 97 8.64 -3.62 -1.42
N GLY A 98 9.58 -3.33 -0.54
CA GLY A 98 10.91 -3.94 -0.47
C GLY A 98 11.11 -4.76 0.79
N ARG A 99 11.98 -5.76 0.73
CA ARG A 99 12.37 -6.60 1.87
C ARG A 99 13.80 -7.07 1.71
N GLU A 100 14.53 -7.20 2.81
CA GLU A 100 15.75 -7.99 2.86
C GLU A 100 15.42 -9.44 3.23
N MET A 101 15.91 -10.40 2.43
CA MET A 101 15.55 -11.81 2.57
C MET A 101 16.64 -12.73 2.02
N PRO A 102 16.65 -14.02 2.39
CA PRO A 102 17.53 -14.99 1.76
C PRO A 102 17.37 -15.00 0.24
N ALA A 103 18.47 -15.15 -0.49
CA ALA A 103 18.45 -15.16 -1.94
C ALA A 103 17.52 -16.27 -2.50
N PRO A 104 16.41 -15.93 -3.17
CA PRO A 104 15.50 -16.93 -3.74
C PRO A 104 16.08 -17.56 -5.01
N THR A 105 15.62 -18.78 -5.32
CA THR A 105 15.85 -19.41 -6.62
C THR A 105 15.13 -18.69 -7.76
N ASN A 106 13.97 -18.07 -7.48
CA ASN A 106 13.19 -17.31 -8.45
C ASN A 106 12.67 -16.00 -7.83
N MET A 107 13.32 -14.89 -8.18
CA MET A 107 12.98 -13.54 -7.70
C MET A 107 11.55 -13.12 -8.07
N GLU A 108 11.08 -13.44 -9.27
CA GLU A 108 9.76 -13.01 -9.76
C GLU A 108 8.60 -13.59 -8.95
N SER A 109 8.81 -14.75 -8.32
CA SER A 109 7.77 -15.49 -7.59
C SER A 109 7.60 -15.10 -6.12
N VAL A 110 8.50 -14.27 -5.58
CA VAL A 110 8.53 -13.95 -4.15
C VAL A 110 7.35 -13.06 -3.73
N PHE A 111 7.02 -12.07 -4.57
CA PHE A 111 5.96 -11.12 -4.32
C PHE A 111 4.87 -11.24 -5.36
N GLU A 112 3.65 -11.42 -4.90
CA GLU A 112 2.46 -11.53 -5.75
C GLU A 112 1.45 -10.45 -5.34
N ILE A 113 1.08 -9.54 -6.24
CA ILE A 113 0.06 -8.54 -5.95
C ILE A 113 -1.31 -9.20 -6.06
N GLU A 114 -2.10 -9.15 -4.99
CA GLU A 114 -3.45 -9.70 -4.97
C GLU A 114 -4.48 -8.66 -5.40
N SER A 115 -4.35 -7.43 -4.90
CA SER A 115 -5.24 -6.33 -5.28
C SER A 115 -4.64 -4.97 -4.94
N LEU A 116 -5.01 -3.96 -5.72
CA LEU A 116 -4.83 -2.55 -5.38
C LEU A 116 -6.20 -1.88 -5.39
N GLN A 117 -6.58 -1.31 -4.25
CA GLN A 117 -7.88 -0.66 -4.07
C GLN A 117 -7.69 0.78 -3.59
N GLU A 118 -8.55 1.68 -4.03
CA GLU A 118 -8.67 3.02 -3.48
C GLU A 118 -9.96 3.17 -2.67
N LYS A 119 -9.86 3.91 -1.57
CA LYS A 119 -10.96 4.36 -0.72
C LYS A 119 -10.69 5.83 -0.42
N GLY A 120 -11.27 6.72 -1.21
CA GLY A 120 -11.05 8.17 -1.09
C GLY A 120 -9.59 8.55 -1.36
N THR A 121 -8.93 9.12 -0.35
CA THR A 121 -7.51 9.51 -0.38
C THR A 121 -6.57 8.39 0.10
N MET A 122 -7.10 7.19 0.38
CA MET A 122 -6.33 6.04 0.85
C MET A 122 -6.17 4.97 -0.24
N LEU A 123 -4.95 4.48 -0.42
CA LEU A 123 -4.67 3.24 -1.16
C LEU A 123 -4.54 2.06 -0.21
N VAL A 124 -4.98 0.88 -0.67
CA VAL A 124 -4.74 -0.40 0.00
C VAL A 124 -4.09 -1.35 -0.99
N LEU A 125 -2.83 -1.72 -0.71
CA LEU A 125 -2.11 -2.73 -1.46
C LEU A 125 -2.14 -4.05 -0.70
N LYS A 126 -2.80 -5.05 -1.28
CA LYS A 126 -2.75 -6.44 -0.80
C LYS A 126 -1.78 -7.24 -1.64
N TYR A 127 -0.88 -7.96 -0.99
CA TYR A 127 0.12 -8.79 -1.65
C TYR A 127 0.43 -10.03 -0.82
N ARG A 128 0.93 -11.07 -1.50
CA ARG A 128 1.55 -12.22 -0.87
C ARG A 128 3.06 -12.11 -0.89
N TYR A 129 3.66 -12.47 0.22
CA TYR A 129 5.09 -12.68 0.34
C TYR A 129 5.37 -14.16 0.62
N LYS A 130 6.08 -14.81 -0.31
CA LYS A 130 6.52 -16.20 -0.19
C LYS A 130 7.98 -16.21 0.26
N ALA A 131 8.19 -16.41 1.56
CA ALA A 131 9.52 -16.43 2.16
C ALA A 131 10.41 -17.49 1.46
N PRO A 132 11.59 -17.10 0.95
CA PRO A 132 12.52 -18.05 0.35
C PRO A 132 13.07 -19.05 1.38
N LYS A 133 13.57 -20.19 0.90
CA LYS A 133 14.37 -21.10 1.74
C LYS A 133 15.64 -20.37 2.21
N PRO A 134 16.22 -20.75 3.36
CA PRO A 134 17.49 -20.21 3.81
C PRO A 134 18.59 -20.32 2.75
N ALA A 135 19.44 -19.30 2.67
CA ALA A 135 20.56 -19.18 1.75
C ALA A 135 21.80 -18.65 2.49
N SER A 136 22.98 -18.78 1.89
CA SER A 136 24.24 -18.28 2.48
C SER A 136 24.37 -16.76 2.46
N TYR A 137 23.47 -16.05 1.77
CA TYR A 137 23.45 -14.61 1.70
C TYR A 137 22.01 -14.08 1.55
N ASN A 138 21.81 -12.84 1.98
CA ASN A 138 20.58 -12.10 1.78
C ASN A 138 20.67 -11.18 0.55
N VAL A 139 19.50 -10.83 0.03
CA VAL A 139 19.31 -9.84 -1.03
C VAL A 139 18.24 -8.86 -0.60
N ARG A 140 18.36 -7.62 -1.08
CA ARG A 140 17.28 -6.64 -1.04
C ARG A 140 16.48 -6.76 -2.32
N HIS A 141 15.23 -7.18 -2.17
CA HIS A 141 14.34 -7.38 -3.30
C HIS A 141 13.04 -6.59 -3.11
N TYR A 142 12.31 -6.38 -4.19
CA TYR A 142 11.10 -5.58 -4.15
C TYR A 142 10.09 -6.00 -5.21
N VAL A 143 8.84 -5.59 -4.97
CA VAL A 143 7.81 -5.45 -5.99
C VAL A 143 7.47 -3.97 -6.12
N ALA A 144 7.36 -3.51 -7.37
CA ALA A 144 6.93 -2.16 -7.69
C ALA A 144 5.84 -2.20 -8.76
N ILE A 145 4.86 -1.32 -8.63
CA ILE A 145 3.77 -1.16 -9.59
C ILE A 145 3.62 0.32 -9.95
N ARG A 146 3.39 0.61 -11.23
CA ARG A 146 2.96 1.91 -11.72
C ARG A 146 1.46 2.02 -11.66
N LEU A 147 0.96 3.16 -11.21
CA LEU A 147 -0.46 3.49 -11.15
C LEU A 147 -0.65 4.96 -11.54
N PRO A 148 -1.86 5.39 -11.95
CA PRO A 148 -2.12 6.79 -12.25
C PRO A 148 -1.72 7.71 -11.09
N ALA A 149 -1.14 8.85 -11.44
CA ALA A 149 -0.81 9.90 -10.49
C ALA A 149 -2.11 10.47 -9.88
N LYS A 150 -2.20 10.40 -8.55
CA LYS A 150 -3.32 10.90 -7.75
C LYS A 150 -2.79 11.26 -6.36
N ALA A 151 -3.34 12.31 -5.77
CA ALA A 151 -2.98 12.77 -4.44
C ALA A 151 -3.58 11.84 -3.38
N TYR A 152 -2.82 10.82 -2.98
CA TYR A 152 -3.15 9.99 -1.83
C TYR A 152 -2.51 10.57 -0.57
N GLU A 153 -3.23 10.49 0.54
CA GLU A 153 -2.76 10.90 1.85
C GLU A 153 -2.17 9.72 2.62
N ARG A 154 -2.71 8.52 2.39
CA ARG A 154 -2.33 7.29 3.09
C ARG A 154 -2.23 6.11 2.14
N VAL A 155 -1.29 5.19 2.41
CA VAL A 155 -1.25 3.86 1.79
C VAL A 155 -1.16 2.79 2.87
N VAL A 156 -2.01 1.78 2.81
CA VAL A 156 -2.01 0.63 3.72
C VAL A 156 -1.47 -0.59 3.00
N PHE A 157 -0.56 -1.31 3.64
CA PHE A 157 0.09 -2.50 3.10
C PHE A 157 -0.38 -3.73 3.86
N VAL A 158 -1.02 -4.66 3.13
CA VAL A 158 -1.52 -5.92 3.67
C VAL A 158 -0.74 -7.06 3.04
N GLU A 159 0.10 -7.71 3.85
CA GLU A 159 0.89 -8.88 3.46
C GLU A 159 0.21 -10.14 3.98
N ASN A 160 -0.05 -11.11 3.10
CA ASN A 160 -0.61 -12.42 3.47
C ASN A 160 -1.89 -12.28 4.35
N GLY A 161 -2.75 -11.30 4.05
CA GLY A 161 -3.97 -11.02 4.80
C GLY A 161 -3.81 -10.21 6.10
N LYS A 162 -2.59 -9.80 6.47
CA LYS A 162 -2.30 -9.01 7.67
C LYS A 162 -1.76 -7.63 7.31
N GLU A 163 -2.27 -6.58 7.96
CA GLU A 163 -1.68 -5.25 7.85
C GLU A 163 -0.26 -5.26 8.44
N VAL A 164 0.72 -4.92 7.62
CA VAL A 164 2.15 -4.91 7.97
C VAL A 164 2.73 -3.51 8.06
N GLY A 165 2.01 -2.52 7.54
CA GLY A 165 2.38 -1.15 7.72
C GLY A 165 1.53 -0.20 6.93
N GLU A 166 1.87 1.06 7.11
CA GLU A 166 1.17 2.19 6.56
C GLU A 166 2.20 3.18 6.04
N LEU A 167 1.79 4.01 5.09
CA LEU A 167 2.51 5.17 4.64
C LEU A 167 1.59 6.38 4.78
N GLN A 168 2.02 7.38 5.53
CA GLN A 168 1.41 8.70 5.59
C GLN A 168 2.18 9.57 4.62
N VAL A 169 1.64 9.80 3.42
CA VAL A 169 2.36 10.38 2.28
C VAL A 169 2.94 11.76 2.61
N GLY A 170 2.24 12.55 3.43
CA GLY A 170 2.72 13.86 3.90
C GLY A 170 3.83 13.80 4.94
N LYS A 171 4.05 12.67 5.60
CA LYS A 171 5.10 12.47 6.62
C LYS A 171 6.40 11.87 6.06
N GLY A 172 6.47 11.70 4.73
CA GLY A 172 7.58 11.05 4.05
C GLY A 172 7.30 9.59 3.75
N GLN A 173 8.28 8.88 3.20
CA GLN A 173 8.16 7.52 2.65
C GLN A 173 8.01 6.40 3.71
N TRP A 174 7.54 6.67 4.93
CA TRP A 174 7.57 5.69 6.02
C TRP A 174 6.47 5.92 7.07
N VAL A 175 5.75 4.86 7.45
CA VAL A 175 5.12 4.78 8.79
C VAL A 175 5.30 3.39 9.37
N LYS A 176 5.84 3.38 10.59
CA LYS A 176 6.05 2.22 11.45
C LYS A 176 4.69 1.67 11.90
N PRO A 177 4.45 0.35 11.93
CA PRO A 177 3.35 -0.17 12.75
C PRO A 177 3.65 0.14 14.23
N GLU A 178 2.70 0.75 14.95
CA GLU A 178 2.88 0.99 16.38
C GLU A 178 3.23 -0.33 17.09
N PRO A 179 4.19 -0.34 18.02
CA PRO A 179 4.48 -1.53 18.80
C PRO A 179 3.20 -1.96 19.53
N LYS A 180 2.87 -3.25 19.46
CA LYS A 180 1.85 -3.81 20.35
C LYS A 180 2.23 -3.44 21.78
N LYS A 181 1.36 -2.71 22.46
CA LYS A 181 1.46 -2.60 23.92
C LYS A 181 1.31 -4.01 24.49
N GLU A 182 2.40 -4.54 25.04
CA GLU A 182 2.39 -5.72 25.91
C GLU A 182 1.74 -5.37 27.25
#